data_AF-A0A1M6L452-F1
#
_entry.id   AF-A0A1M6L452-F1
#
_cell.length_a   1.000
_cell.length_b   1.000
_cell.length_c   1.000
_cell.angle_alpha   90.00
_cell.angle_beta   90.00
_cell.angle_gamma   90.00
#
_symmetry.space_group_name_H-M   'P 1'
#
loop_
_entity.id
_entity.type
_entity.pdbx_description
1 polymer ?
#
loop_
_entity_poly.entity_id
_entity_poly.type
_entity_poly.pdbx_seq_one_letter_code
_entity_poly.pdbx_strand_id
1 'polypeptide(L)'
;MTTRFSMAELAEMLHENIEHVRIAVDSLAAAGQLTGESFQFGHRNWRIAPSDVKNIAHWLVENREHLSQHSLAEKQSGRGQRRVVRKVISAPNKSHQKD
;
A
#
# COMPACT_ATOMS: atom_id res chain seq x y z
N MET A 1 24.51 -11.05 -12.20
CA MET A 1 23.78 -9.95 -11.53
C MET A 1 22.32 -10.06 -11.94
N THR A 2 21.39 -10.18 -11.01
CA THR A 2 19.95 -10.13 -11.31
C THR A 2 19.43 -8.77 -10.90
N THR A 3 19.10 -7.93 -11.88
CA THR A 3 18.39 -6.65 -11.65
C THR A 3 17.05 -6.98 -11.01
N ARG A 4 16.71 -6.35 -9.88
CA ARG A 4 15.43 -6.53 -9.21
C ARG A 4 14.79 -5.17 -9.06
N PHE A 5 13.50 -5.10 -9.33
CA PHE A 5 12.74 -3.85 -9.31
C PHE A 5 11.97 -3.74 -8.00
N SER A 6 11.93 -2.54 -7.45
CA SER A 6 10.95 -2.17 -6.43
C SER A 6 9.57 -1.99 -7.06
N MET A 7 8.54 -1.97 -6.21
CA MET A 7 7.15 -1.75 -6.64
C MET A 7 6.95 -0.39 -7.31
N ALA A 8 7.69 0.64 -6.86
CA ALA A 8 7.65 1.98 -7.45
C ALA A 8 8.27 2.00 -8.84
N GLU A 9 9.47 1.42 -9.00
CA GLU A 9 10.13 1.31 -10.31
C GLU A 9 9.29 0.50 -11.30
N LEU A 10 8.62 -0.56 -10.82
CA LEU A 10 7.72 -1.34 -11.66
C LEU A 10 6.50 -0.54 -12.11
N ALA A 11 5.90 0.26 -11.22
CA ALA A 11 4.77 1.12 -11.56
C ALA A 11 5.17 2.18 -12.60
N GLU A 12 6.35 2.78 -12.46
CA GLU A 12 6.91 3.72 -13.43
C GLU A 12 7.15 3.04 -14.79
N MET A 13 7.76 1.85 -14.81
CA MET A 13 8.00 1.08 -16.04
C MET A 13 6.71 0.70 -16.77
N LEU A 14 5.67 0.32 -16.03
CA LEU A 14 4.40 -0.10 -16.59
C LEU A 14 3.45 1.09 -16.85
N HIS A 15 3.85 2.30 -16.48
CA HIS A 15 3.02 3.50 -16.55
C HIS A 15 1.65 3.32 -15.86
N GLU A 16 1.63 2.57 -14.76
CA GLU A 16 0.43 2.19 -14.03
C GLU A 16 0.45 2.71 -12.59
N ASN A 17 -0.72 2.72 -11.94
CA ASN A 17 -0.81 3.14 -10.54
C ASN A 17 -0.13 2.10 -9.63
N ILE A 18 0.67 2.57 -8.66
CA ILE A 18 1.36 1.71 -7.70
C ILE A 18 0.41 0.82 -6.89
N GLU A 19 -0.83 1.27 -6.62
CA GLU A 19 -1.84 0.45 -5.94
C GLU A 19 -2.36 -0.68 -6.85
N HIS A 20 -2.51 -0.44 -8.16
CA HIS A 20 -2.87 -1.50 -9.11
C HIS A 20 -1.76 -2.56 -9.18
N VAL A 21 -0.50 -2.10 -9.28
CA VAL A 21 0.67 -2.98 -9.25
C VAL A 21 0.72 -3.77 -7.94
N ARG A 22 0.39 -3.15 -6.80
CA ARG A 22 0.34 -3.85 -5.52
C ARG A 22 -0.68 -4.97 -5.51
N ILE A 23 -1.89 -4.73 -6.00
CA ILE A 23 -2.94 -5.76 -6.05
C ILE A 23 -2.50 -6.91 -6.96
N ALA A 24 -1.90 -6.59 -8.11
CA ALA A 24 -1.38 -7.60 -9.03
C ALA A 24 -0.30 -8.47 -8.38
N VAL A 25 0.67 -7.83 -7.72
CA VAL A 25 1.77 -8.50 -7.02
C VAL A 25 1.25 -9.36 -5.86
N ASP A 26 0.33 -8.85 -5.05
CA ASP A 26 -0.26 -9.60 -3.94
C ASP A 26 -1.03 -10.83 -4.44
N SER A 27 -1.84 -10.66 -5.50
CA SER A 27 -2.62 -11.75 -6.12
C SER A 27 -1.71 -12.84 -6.70
N LEU A 28 -0.67 -12.44 -7.42
CA LEU A 28 0.30 -13.37 -8.02
C LEU A 28 1.18 -14.06 -6.96
N ALA A 29 1.51 -13.36 -5.87
CA ALA A 29 2.24 -13.93 -4.74
C ALA A 29 1.39 -14.94 -3.98
N ALA A 30 0.12 -14.64 -3.73
CA ALA A 30 -0.83 -15.57 -3.10
C ALA A 30 -1.05 -16.83 -3.96
N ALA A 31 -1.01 -16.70 -5.29
CA ALA A 31 -1.07 -17.81 -6.22
C ALA A 31 0.26 -18.59 -6.35
N GLY A 32 1.35 -18.14 -5.71
CA GLY A 32 2.67 -18.77 -5.81
C GLY A 32 3.33 -18.60 -7.19
N GLN A 33 2.86 -17.65 -8.00
CA GLN A 33 3.35 -17.39 -9.36
C GLN A 33 4.42 -16.28 -9.42
N LEU A 34 4.84 -15.80 -8.25
CA LEU A 34 5.83 -14.74 -8.12
C LEU A 34 7.13 -15.32 -7.54
N THR A 35 8.23 -15.12 -8.26
CA THR A 35 9.59 -15.39 -7.74
C THR A 35 10.16 -14.23 -6.91
N GLY A 36 9.37 -13.17 -6.71
CA GLY A 36 9.77 -12.01 -5.92
C GLY A 36 9.86 -12.29 -4.43
N GLU A 37 10.81 -11.65 -3.76
CA GLU A 37 10.99 -11.74 -2.31
C GLU A 37 10.36 -10.51 -1.63
N SER A 38 9.60 -10.74 -0.55
CA SER A 38 9.10 -9.69 0.34
C SER A 38 9.96 -9.62 1.61
N PHE A 39 10.26 -8.41 2.08
CA PHE A 39 11.07 -8.21 3.29
C PHE A 39 10.18 -8.05 4.52
N GLN A 40 10.50 -8.78 5.59
CA GLN A 40 9.73 -8.80 6.85
C GLN A 40 9.66 -7.43 7.56
N PHE A 41 10.64 -6.55 7.32
CA PHE A 41 10.68 -5.20 7.91
C PHE A 41 9.92 -4.14 7.12
N GLY A 42 9.21 -4.53 6.07
CA GLY A 42 8.31 -3.65 5.36
C GLY A 42 7.40 -4.45 4.45
N HIS A 43 6.15 -4.66 4.86
CA HIS A 43 5.06 -5.25 4.07
C HIS A 43 4.82 -4.59 2.70
N ARG A 44 5.58 -3.53 2.35
CA ARG A 44 5.51 -2.75 1.13
C ARG A 44 6.76 -2.87 0.24
N ASN A 45 7.80 -3.59 0.70
CA ASN A 45 9.03 -3.77 -0.06
C ASN A 45 9.04 -5.14 -0.73
N TRP A 46 8.50 -5.16 -1.94
CA TRP A 46 8.65 -6.27 -2.88
C TRP A 46 9.88 -6.05 -3.75
N ARG A 47 10.68 -7.10 -3.91
CA ARG A 47 11.75 -7.16 -4.92
C ARG A 47 11.31 -8.09 -6.03
N ILE A 48 10.92 -7.50 -7.15
CA ILE A 48 10.30 -8.19 -8.27
C ILE A 48 11.38 -8.56 -9.28
N ALA A 49 11.37 -9.82 -9.73
CA ALA A 49 12.32 -10.28 -10.74
C ALA A 49 11.87 -9.79 -12.13
N PRO A 50 12.81 -9.57 -13.09
CA PRO A 50 12.47 -9.14 -14.44
C PRO A 50 11.55 -10.14 -15.17
N SER A 51 11.65 -11.43 -14.84
CA SER A 51 10.78 -12.49 -15.33
C SER A 51 9.32 -12.30 -14.93
N ASP A 52 9.07 -11.77 -13.73
CA ASP A 52 7.73 -11.58 -13.18
C ASP A 52 7.03 -10.34 -13.75
N VAL A 53 7.79 -9.39 -14.32
CA VAL A 53 7.27 -8.14 -14.90
C VAL A 53 6.21 -8.42 -15.97
N LYS A 54 6.45 -9.40 -16.86
CA LYS A 54 5.49 -9.76 -17.91
C LYS A 54 4.20 -10.35 -17.34
N ASN A 55 4.31 -11.18 -16.30
CA ASN A 55 3.14 -11.79 -15.66
C ASN A 55 2.29 -10.73 -14.96
N ILE A 56 2.93 -9.77 -14.29
CA ILE A 56 2.27 -8.64 -13.63
C ILE A 56 1.59 -7.74 -14.68
N ALA A 57 2.28 -7.41 -15.77
CA ALA A 57 1.70 -6.62 -16.86
C ALA A 57 0.49 -7.32 -17.50
N HIS A 58 0.57 -8.63 -17.73
CA HIS A 58 -0.54 -9.42 -18.26
C HIS A 58 -1.75 -9.40 -17.32
N TRP A 59 -1.52 -9.66 -16.03
CA TRP A 59 -2.58 -9.63 -15.02
C TRP A 59 -3.26 -8.26 -14.94
N LEU A 60 -2.50 -7.17 -15.03
CA LEU A 60 -3.04 -5.80 -15.02
C LEU A 60 -3.95 -5.53 -16.23
N VAL A 61 -3.59 -6.03 -17.41
CA VAL A 61 -4.41 -5.89 -18.62
C VAL A 61 -5.70 -6.70 -18.50
N GLU A 62 -5.61 -7.95 -18.04
CA GLU A 62 -6.78 -8.82 -17.86
C GLU A 62 -7.76 -8.31 -16.79
N ASN A 63 -7.24 -7.69 -15.73
CA ASN A 63 -8.05 -7.23 -14.59
C ASN A 63 -8.32 -5.72 -14.61
N ARG A 64 -8.05 -5.06 -15.74
CA ARG A 64 -8.15 -3.60 -15.88
C ARG A 64 -9.55 -3.06 -15.56
N GLU A 65 -10.59 -3.80 -15.92
CA GLU A 65 -11.98 -3.43 -15.65
C GLU A 65 -12.30 -3.47 -14.15
N HIS A 66 -11.74 -4.43 -13.41
CA HIS A 66 -11.90 -4.56 -11.96
C HIS A 66 -11.12 -3.48 -11.20
N LEU A 67 -9.91 -3.14 -11.68
CA LEU A 67 -9.07 -2.09 -11.10
C LEU A 67 -9.70 -0.69 -11.25
N SER A 68 -10.37 -0.44 -12.38
CA SER A 68 -11.04 0.84 -12.66
C SER A 68 -12.17 1.14 -11.65
N GLN A 69 -12.83 0.11 -11.11
CA GLN A 69 -13.85 0.25 -10.07
C GLN A 69 -13.23 0.60 -8.71
N HIS A 70 -12.06 0.06 -8.39
CA HIS A 70 -11.33 0.35 -7.15
C HIS A 70 -10.78 1.79 -7.11
N SER A 71 -10.32 2.33 -8.25
CA SER A 71 -9.79 3.70 -8.35
C SER A 71 -10.84 4.79 -8.07
N LEU A 72 -12.13 4.50 -8.28
CA LEU A 72 -13.24 5.43 -7.99
C LEU A 72 -13.61 5.47 -6.50
N ALA A 73 -13.45 4.35 -5.77
CA ALA A 73 -13.76 4.27 -4.35
C ALA A 73 -12.77 5.08 -3.48
N GLU A 74 -11.50 5.18 -3.90
CA GLU A 74 -10.49 5.92 -3.14
C GLU A 74 -10.64 7.44 -3.27
N LYS A 75 -11.15 7.94 -4.41
CA LYS A 75 -11.41 9.38 -4.61
C LYS A 75 -12.55 9.94 -3.75
N GLN A 76 -13.43 9.10 -3.20
CA GLN A 76 -14.49 9.55 -2.28
C GLN A 76 -14.09 9.51 -0.80
N SER A 77 -12.97 8.87 -0.45
CA SER A 77 -12.53 8.73 0.94
C SER A 77 -11.53 9.81 1.40
N GLY A 78 -11.16 10.74 0.51
CA GLY A 78 -10.18 11.82 0.74
C GLY A 78 -10.62 12.98 1.64
N ARG A 79 -11.63 12.81 2.52
CA ARG A 79 -11.97 13.78 3.59
C ARG A 79 -12.14 13.07 4.92
N GLY A 80 -11.05 12.48 5.42
CA GLY A 80 -11.06 11.78 6.70
C GLY A 80 -9.80 12.01 7.51
N GLN A 81 -9.89 12.96 8.45
CA GLN A 81 -9.09 13.06 9.67
C GLN A 81 -7.72 13.77 9.64
N ARG A 82 -7.75 15.01 10.10
CA ARG A 82 -6.78 15.48 11.09
C ARG A 82 -7.50 16.30 12.16
N ARG A 83 -8.29 15.62 13.01
CA ARG A 83 -8.83 16.24 14.23
C ARG A 83 -7.70 16.24 15.27
N VAL A 84 -7.00 17.36 15.37
CA VAL A 84 -6.04 17.62 16.45
C VAL A 84 -6.85 17.70 17.74
N VAL A 85 -6.94 16.61 18.49
CA VAL A 85 -7.50 16.64 19.84
C VAL A 85 -6.45 17.31 20.72
N ARG A 86 -6.60 18.63 20.94
CA ARG A 86 -5.88 19.33 22.00
C ARG A 86 -6.34 18.75 23.34
N LYS A 87 -5.49 17.91 23.94
CA LYS A 87 -5.64 17.46 25.32
C LYS A 87 -5.48 18.68 26.22
N VAL A 88 -6.60 19.27 26.66
CA VAL A 88 -6.59 20.30 27.71
C VAL A 88 -6.20 19.58 29.00
N ILE A 89 -4.99 19.89 29.48
CA ILE A 89 -4.45 19.44 30.74
C ILE A 89 -5.35 20.05 31.83
N SER A 90 -6.26 19.25 32.40
CA SER A 90 -6.94 19.64 33.63
C SER A 90 -5.95 19.50 34.77
N ALA A 91 -5.58 20.64 35.36
CA ALA A 91 -4.72 20.70 36.53
C ALA A 91 -5.37 19.95 37.72
N PRO A 92 -4.61 19.21 38.53
CA PRO A 92 -5.13 18.65 39.76
C PRO A 92 -5.19 19.75 40.83
N ASN A 93 -6.38 20.26 41.14
CA ASN A 93 -6.54 21.13 42.31
C ASN A 93 -6.62 20.28 43.58
N LYS A 94 -5.51 20.27 44.33
CA LYS A 94 -5.43 19.83 45.72
C LYS A 94 -6.19 20.81 46.61
N SER A 95 -7.18 20.33 47.36
CA SER A 95 -7.60 20.89 48.65
C SER A 95 -8.27 19.73 49.42
N HIS A 96 -7.60 18.91 50.24
CA HIS A 96 -7.13 19.18 51.60
C HIS A 96 -7.75 20.43 52.25
N GLN A 97 -8.69 20.25 53.19
CA GLN A 97 -8.43 20.26 54.64
C GLN A 97 -9.69 20.69 55.44
N LYS A 98 -10.05 19.87 56.45
CA LYS A 98 -10.68 20.13 57.78
C LYS A 98 -11.74 21.25 57.90
N ASP A 99 -12.88 21.02 58.54
CA ASP A 99 -13.05 20.62 59.96
C ASP A 99 -14.38 19.87 60.17
#